data_AF-A0A4S3LMV4-F1
#
_entry.id   AF-A0A4S3LMV4-F1
#
_cell.length_a   1.000
_cell.length_b   1.000
_cell.length_c   1.000
_cell.angle_alpha   90.00
_cell.angle_beta   90.00
_cell.angle_gamma   90.00
#
_symmetry.space_group_name_H-M   'P 1'
#
loop_
_entity.id
_entity.type
_entity.pdbx_description
1 polymer ?
#
loop_
_entity_poly.entity_id
_entity_poly.type
_entity_poly.pdbx_seq_one_letter_code
_entity_poly.pdbx_strand_id
1 'polypeptide(L)' 'MELVKLEGRGAVVTLNESELLVLNAALNEICNGIDVQEFDTRIGSSKESVANLLGKISRVLDQIELSN' A
#
# COMPACT_ATOMS: atom_id res chain seq x y z
N MET A 1 -4.31 1.88 -12.46
CA MET A 1 -3.61 3.01 -11.85
C MET A 1 -3.46 4.05 -12.92
N GLU A 2 -3.84 5.29 -12.64
CA GLU A 2 -3.68 6.42 -13.56
C GLU A 2 -2.96 7.57 -12.85
N LEU A 3 -2.00 8.21 -13.53
CA LEU A 3 -1.32 9.39 -13.02
C LEU A 3 -2.22 10.61 -13.18
N VAL A 4 -2.54 11.29 -12.07
CA VAL A 4 -3.30 12.55 -12.09
C VAL A 4 -2.37 13.74 -12.21
N LYS A 5 -1.32 13.82 -11.37
CA LYS A 5 -0.31 14.88 -11.41
C LYS A 5 0.96 14.51 -10.64
N LEU A 6 2.04 15.21 -10.95
CA LEU A 6 3.30 15.19 -10.19
C LEU A 6 3.34 16.38 -9.22
N GLU A 7 3.82 16.15 -8.01
CA GLU A 7 3.99 17.19 -6.98
C GLU A 7 5.36 17.05 -6.31
N GLY A 8 6.35 17.82 -6.78
CA GLY A 8 7.72 17.76 -6.27
C GLY A 8 8.33 16.36 -6.45
N ARG A 9 8.63 15.67 -5.33
CA ARG A 9 9.10 14.27 -5.31
C ARG A 9 7.97 13.24 -5.11
N GLY A 10 6.70 13.65 -5.28
CA GLY A 10 5.52 12.81 -5.15
C GLY A 10 4.67 12.78 -6.41
N ALA A 11 3.69 11.88 -6.42
CA ALA A 11 2.67 11.76 -7.46
C ALA A 11 1.31 11.57 -6.83
N VAL A 12 0.28 12.17 -7.44
CA VAL A 12 -1.12 11.86 -7.15
C VAL A 12 -1.58 10.88 -8.23
N VAL A 13 -2.04 9.70 -7.80
CA VAL A 13 -2.53 8.63 -8.68
C VAL A 13 -3.93 8.21 -8.28
N THR A 14 -4.71 7.75 -9.25
CA THR A 14 -6.00 7.11 -9.02
C THR A 14 -5.81 5.59 -9.11
N LEU A 15 -6.30 4.88 -8.10
CA LEU A 15 -6.35 3.41 -8.06
C LEU A 15 -7.82 3.00 -7.95
N ASN A 16 -8.24 2.00 -8.71
CA ASN A 16 -9.55 1.39 -8.50
C ASN A 16 -9.52 0.43 -7.29
N GLU A 17 -10.69 -0.03 -6.86
CA GLU A 17 -10.83 -0.92 -5.70
C GLU A 17 -10.00 -2.21 -5.86
N SER A 18 -10.06 -2.87 -7.02
CA SER A 18 -9.31 -4.10 -7.28
C SER A 18 -7.79 -3.90 -7.18
N GLU A 19 -7.28 -2.76 -7.65
CA GLU A 19 -5.86 -2.42 -7.54
C GLU A 19 -5.45 -2.13 -6.09
N LEU A 20 -6.31 -1.46 -5.32
CA LEU A 20 -6.10 -1.25 -3.89
C LEU A 20 -6.09 -2.58 -3.13
N LEU A 21 -6.98 -3.52 -3.46
CA LEU A 21 -7.01 -4.86 -2.87
C LEU A 21 -5.73 -5.63 -3.15
N VAL A 22 -5.22 -5.59 -4.40
CA VAL A 22 -3.93 -6.22 -4.75
C VAL A 22 -2.78 -5.61 -3.94
N LEU A 23 -2.72 -4.27 -3.86
CA LEU A 23 -1.67 -3.59 -3.09
C LEU A 23 -1.75 -3.91 -1.60
N ASN A 24 -2.95 -3.93 -1.03
CA ASN A 24 -3.19 -4.27 0.37
C ASN A 24 -2.75 -5.71 0.67
N ALA A 25 -3.14 -6.67 -0.18
CA ALA A 25 -2.75 -8.07 -0.04
C ALA A 25 -1.23 -8.24 -0.13
N ALA A 26 -0.58 -7.62 -1.11
CA ALA A 26 0.88 -7.69 -1.27
C ALA A 26 1.62 -7.13 -0.05
N LEU A 27 1.20 -5.97 0.47
CA LEU A 27 1.80 -5.37 1.66
C LEU A 27 1.53 -6.19 2.92
N ASN A 28 0.36 -6.83 3.03
CA ASN A 28 0.04 -7.73 4.12
C ASN A 28 0.93 -8.98 4.10
N GLU A 29 1.14 -9.60 2.94
CA GLU A 29 2.04 -10.75 2.81
C GLU A 29 3.48 -10.35 3.17
N ILE A 30 3.97 -9.23 2.66
CA ILE A 30 5.32 -8.73 3.00
C ILE A 30 5.45 -8.50 4.51
N CYS A 31 4.45 -7.93 5.17
CA CYS A 31 4.51 -7.66 6.60
C CYS A 31 4.36 -8.92 7.47
N ASN A 32 3.46 -9.82 7.08
CA ASN A 32 2.88 -10.83 7.97
C ASN A 32 2.89 -12.26 7.39
N GLY A 33 2.86 -12.41 6.07
CA GLY A 33 2.69 -13.70 5.39
C GLY A 33 4.00 -14.39 5.01
N ILE A 34 5.08 -13.63 4.83
CA ILE A 34 6.41 -14.17 4.51
C ILE A 34 7.50 -13.61 5.43
N ASP A 35 8.50 -14.44 5.72
CA ASP A 35 9.73 -13.98 6.37
C ASP A 35 10.67 -13.35 5.34
N VAL A 36 10.81 -12.03 5.37
CA VAL A 36 11.70 -11.29 4.48
C VAL A 36 13.01 -10.99 5.21
N GLN A 37 14.03 -11.81 4.94
CA GLN A 37 15.39 -11.53 5.39
C GLN A 37 15.89 -10.20 4.81
N GLU A 38 16.62 -9.42 5.62
CA GLU A 38 17.12 -8.10 5.23
C GLU A 38 16.00 -7.15 4.74
N PHE A 39 14.85 -7.19 5.43
CA PHE A 39 13.61 -6.48 5.07
C PHE A 39 13.84 -5.08 4.52
N ASP A 40 14.51 -4.22 5.29
CA ASP A 40 14.72 -2.81 4.95
C ASP A 40 15.48 -2.63 3.63
N THR A 41 16.44 -3.52 3.34
CA THR A 41 17.22 -3.48 2.10
C THR A 41 16.43 -4.00 0.91
N ARG A 42 15.67 -5.09 1.09
CA ARG A 42 14.90 -5.71 0.00
C ARG A 42 13.63 -4.93 -0.37
N ILE A 43 12.98 -4.34 0.62
CA ILE A 43 11.75 -3.56 0.43
C ILE A 43 12.08 -2.08 0.20
N GLY A 44 13.26 -1.63 0.62
CA GLY A 44 13.67 -0.21 0.53
C GLY A 44 12.99 0.67 1.58
N SER A 45 12.41 0.08 2.61
CA SER A 45 11.70 0.77 3.70
C SER A 45 11.61 -0.11 4.93
N SER A 46 11.53 0.50 6.12
CA SER A 46 11.42 -0.25 7.37
C SER A 46 10.08 -0.99 7.46
N LYS A 47 10.08 -2.14 8.15
CA LYS A 47 8.84 -2.91 8.39
C LYS A 47 7.72 -2.07 9.01
N GLU A 48 8.07 -1.16 9.92
CA GLU A 48 7.13 -0.21 10.52
C GLU A 48 6.52 0.74 9.48
N SER A 49 7.33 1.30 8.59
CA SER A 49 6.86 2.20 7.54
C SER A 49 5.91 1.50 6.56
N VAL A 50 6.23 0.25 6.21
CA VAL A 50 5.39 -0.58 5.33
C VAL A 50 4.08 -0.96 6.03
N ALA A 51 4.12 -1.35 7.31
CA ALA A 51 2.93 -1.63 8.10
C ALA A 51 2.02 -0.40 8.25
N ASN A 52 2.61 0.79 8.42
CA ASN A 52 1.89 2.06 8.45
C ASN A 52 1.22 2.37 7.09
N LEU A 53 1.88 2.03 5.97
CA LEU A 53 1.29 2.18 4.63
C LEU A 53 0.13 1.20 4.42
N LEU A 54 0.31 -0.06 4.81
CA LEU A 54 -0.74 -1.09 4.80
C LEU A 54 -1.98 -0.58 5.54
N GLY A 55 -1.83 -0.11 6.78
CA GLY A 55 -2.95 0.39 7.59
C GLY A 55 -3.66 1.61 6.98
N LYS A 56 -2.98 2.45 6.20
CA LYS A 56 -3.62 3.55 5.45
C LYS A 56 -4.47 3.01 4.30
N ILE A 57 -3.95 2.03 3.55
CA ILE A 57 -4.65 1.43 2.41
C ILE A 57 -5.86 0.64 2.89
N SER A 58 -5.74 -0.14 3.96
CA SER A 58 -6.87 -0.89 4.54
C SER A 58 -8.02 0.05 4.92
N ARG A 59 -7.73 1.19 5.57
CA ARG A 59 -8.78 2.18 5.90
C ARG A 59 -9.46 2.79 4.68
N VAL A 60 -8.74 3.00 3.58
CA VAL A 60 -9.33 3.47 2.32
C VAL A 60 -10.27 2.42 1.75
N LEU A 61 -9.89 1.14 1.79
CA LEU A 61 -10.75 0.03 1.39
C LEU A 61 -12.01 -0.07 2.26
N ASP A 62 -11.87 0.04 3.59
CA ASP A 62 -13.02 0.05 4.51
C ASP A 62 -14.01 1.19 4.17
N GLN A 63 -13.49 2.37 3.80
CA GLN A 63 -14.32 3.51 3.40
C GLN A 63 -15.04 3.28 2.06
N ILE A 64 -14.40 2.59 1.11
CA ILE A 64 -15.03 2.22 -0.17
C ILE A 64 -16.17 1.22 0.09
N GLU A 65 -15.95 0.21 0.92
CA GLU A 65 -16.97 -0.79 1.27
C GLU A 65 -18.20 -0.14 1.94
N LEU A 66 -17.98 0.80 2.87
CA LEU A 66 -19.05 1.54 3.54
C LEU A 66 -19.82 2.52 2.64
N SER A 67 -19.29 2.82 1.45
CA SER A 67 -19.90 3.75 0.49
C SER A 67 -20.79 3.04 -0.56
N ASN A 68 -20.88 1.71 -0.51
CA ASN A 68 -21.71 0.85 -1.36
C ASN A 68 -22.97 0.38 -0.64
#